data_AF-A0A4D4MW64-F1
#
_entry.id   AF-A0A4D4MW64-F1
#
_cell.length_a   1.000
_cell.length_b   1.000
_cell.length_c   1.000
_cell.angle_alpha   90.00
_cell.angle_beta   90.00
_cell.angle_gamma   90.00
#
_symmetry.space_group_name_H-M   'P 1'
#
loop_
_entity.id
_entity.type
_entity.pdbx_description
1 polymer ?
#
loop_
_entity_poly.entity_id
_entity_poly.type
_entity_poly.pdbx_seq_one_letter_code
_entity_poly.pdbx_strand_id
1 'polypeptide(L)'
;MSTMGSAPVSPHGFVPVRRGYRPEQVDAYAAALSRDRDAAWERAARLTVLAREMEGEALRLRETVAGLAPQGYESLGERARRIFELGQEEAEAVRESARREARDVVEEAEAEGRRVREAAQAYADEVCEEAEERIRTRLLAARAEADDLRISARREVKEGRGEALAALREVRQRTEALLAEQEKEHAERGQRAEREAAERAAALDAHHAERVVRAEAALAEAERALVEAAESARQAQQDAEERARVLLAEARVHADRVARETERVLRDHGEQWDCVRAHMDHVRSSLTALTGRAPAEWAEGL
;
A
#
# COMPACT_ATOMS: atom_id res chain seq x y z
N MET A 1 33.59 11.81 -87.77
CA MET A 1 34.51 11.09 -86.86
C MET A 1 35.90 11.62 -87.17
N SER A 2 36.57 12.40 -86.35
CA SER A 2 36.79 12.20 -84.91
C SER A 2 36.78 13.53 -84.14
N THR A 3 36.01 13.54 -83.06
CA THR A 3 36.15 14.45 -81.92
C THR A 3 37.26 13.95 -80.98
N MET A 4 37.70 14.84 -80.09
CA MET A 4 38.49 14.64 -78.86
C MET A 4 40.03 14.74 -79.01
N GLY A 5 40.73 15.52 -78.20
CA GLY A 5 40.30 16.31 -77.05
C GLY A 5 41.37 17.33 -76.67
N SER A 6 40.91 18.55 -76.35
CA SER A 6 41.76 19.56 -75.73
C SER A 6 42.15 19.05 -74.34
N ALA A 7 43.41 18.64 -74.17
CA ALA A 7 43.95 18.41 -72.84
C ALA A 7 43.84 19.71 -72.03
N PRO A 8 43.54 19.67 -70.72
CA PRO A 8 43.57 20.85 -69.89
C PRO A 8 45.02 21.36 -69.85
N VAL A 9 45.30 22.40 -70.62
CA VAL A 9 46.56 23.12 -70.56
C VAL A 9 46.59 23.79 -69.19
N SER A 10 47.63 23.51 -68.40
CA SER A 10 47.84 24.19 -67.12
C SER A 10 47.79 25.71 -67.33
N PRO A 11 47.32 26.53 -66.37
CA PRO A 11 47.34 28.00 -66.48
C PRO A 11 48.73 28.58 -66.84
N HIS A 12 49.79 27.79 -66.65
CA HIS A 12 51.18 28.12 -66.95
C HIS A 12 51.72 27.45 -68.24
N GLY A 13 50.85 26.87 -69.07
CA GLY A 13 51.24 26.31 -70.38
C GLY A 13 51.87 24.91 -70.34
N PHE A 14 51.94 24.26 -69.17
CA PHE A 14 52.55 22.92 -69.06
C PHE A 14 51.68 21.81 -69.68
N VAL A 15 52.32 20.87 -70.39
CA VAL A 15 51.65 19.70 -70.95
C VAL A 15 51.56 18.58 -69.88
N PRO A 16 50.35 18.11 -69.52
CA PRO A 16 50.20 17.02 -68.56
C PRO A 16 50.60 15.67 -69.20
N VAL A 17 51.37 14.86 -68.47
CA VAL A 17 51.71 13.47 -68.80
C VAL A 17 51.09 12.53 -67.77
N ARG A 18 51.09 11.21 -68.05
CA ARG A 18 50.34 10.17 -67.31
C ARG A 18 50.60 10.14 -65.79
N ARG A 19 51.70 10.76 -65.32
CA ARG A 19 51.96 11.11 -63.91
C ARG A 19 52.66 12.47 -63.83
N GLY A 20 51.91 13.57 -63.81
CA GLY A 20 52.44 14.92 -63.57
C GLY A 20 52.73 15.73 -64.84
N TYR A 21 53.65 16.69 -64.76
CA TYR A 21 54.09 17.52 -65.89
C TYR A 21 55.43 17.04 -66.45
N ARG A 22 55.77 17.43 -67.69
CA ARG A 22 57.08 17.13 -68.27
C ARG A 22 58.19 17.88 -67.51
N PRO A 23 59.14 17.19 -66.86
CA PRO A 23 60.19 17.83 -66.07
C PRO A 23 60.99 18.87 -66.86
N GLU A 24 61.32 18.59 -68.12
CA GLU A 24 62.13 19.47 -68.95
C GLU A 24 61.42 20.79 -69.28
N GLN A 25 60.08 20.75 -69.40
CA GLN A 25 59.28 21.97 -69.60
C GLN A 25 59.16 22.78 -68.32
N VAL A 26 59.01 22.11 -67.17
CA VAL A 26 58.97 22.75 -65.86
C VAL A 26 60.32 23.38 -65.52
N ASP A 27 61.43 22.68 -65.79
CA ASP A 27 62.79 23.16 -65.57
C ASP A 27 63.12 24.36 -66.48
N ALA A 28 62.73 24.31 -67.76
CA ALA A 28 62.91 25.43 -68.68
C ALA A 28 62.10 26.67 -68.23
N TYR A 29 60.85 26.47 -67.78
CA TYR A 29 60.01 27.54 -67.25
C TYR A 29 60.54 28.09 -65.93
N ALA A 30 60.97 27.24 -65.00
CA ALA A 30 61.55 27.65 -63.72
C ALA A 30 62.88 28.39 -63.91
N ALA A 31 63.69 27.99 -64.89
CA ALA A 31 64.91 28.68 -65.27
C ALA A 31 64.61 30.05 -65.91
N ALA A 32 63.58 30.15 -66.76
CA ALA A 32 63.14 31.43 -67.32
C ALA A 32 62.62 32.37 -66.22
N LEU A 33 61.78 31.87 -65.32
CA LEU A 33 61.25 32.62 -64.18
C LEU A 33 62.36 33.09 -63.23
N SER A 34 63.37 32.23 -63.00
CA SER A 34 64.52 32.59 -62.18
C SER A 34 65.35 33.69 -62.84
N ARG A 35 65.58 33.63 -64.16
CA ARG A 35 66.25 34.72 -64.90
C ARG A 35 65.45 36.02 -64.87
N ASP A 36 64.12 35.94 -65.03
CA ASP A 36 63.26 37.13 -64.98
C ASP A 36 63.24 37.75 -63.59
N ARG A 37 63.22 36.92 -62.53
CA ARG A 37 63.39 37.35 -61.15
C ARG A 37 64.74 38.04 -60.97
N ASP A 38 65.84 37.40 -61.35
CA ASP A 38 67.19 37.94 -61.15
C ASP A 38 67.37 39.26 -61.92
N ALA A 39 66.85 39.35 -63.15
CA ALA A 39 66.82 40.59 -63.93
C ALA A 39 65.94 41.68 -63.29
N ALA A 40 64.79 41.31 -62.70
CA ALA A 40 63.95 42.25 -61.96
C ALA A 40 64.64 42.74 -60.67
N TRP A 41 65.36 41.85 -59.97
CA TRP A 41 66.16 42.18 -58.80
C TRP A 41 67.31 43.13 -59.15
N GLU A 42 68.04 42.88 -60.23
CA GLU A 42 69.06 43.80 -60.71
C GLU A 42 68.47 45.17 -61.07
N ARG A 43 67.32 45.21 -61.76
CA ARG A 43 66.64 46.48 -62.08
C ARG A 43 66.21 47.22 -60.81
N ALA A 44 65.64 46.52 -59.83
CA ALA A 44 65.26 47.10 -58.55
C ALA A 44 66.47 47.65 -57.79
N ALA A 45 67.60 46.93 -57.78
CA ALA A 45 68.84 47.40 -57.19
C ALA A 45 69.36 48.68 -57.87
N ARG A 46 69.38 48.71 -59.21
CA ARG A 46 69.80 49.91 -59.99
C ARG A 46 68.87 51.10 -59.72
N LEU A 47 67.56 50.88 -59.71
CA LEU A 47 66.58 51.93 -59.42
C LEU A 47 66.68 52.43 -57.98
N THR A 48 67.02 51.56 -57.02
CA THR A 48 67.23 51.96 -55.62
C THR A 48 68.47 52.84 -55.48
N VAL A 49 69.56 52.52 -56.21
CA VAL A 49 70.75 53.38 -56.26
C VAL A 49 70.40 54.72 -56.89
N LEU A 50 69.74 54.74 -58.05
CA LEU A 50 69.33 55.96 -58.73
C LEU A 50 68.40 56.81 -57.85
N ALA A 51 67.43 56.20 -57.16
CA ALA A 51 66.54 56.91 -56.25
C ALA A 51 67.32 57.59 -55.12
N ARG A 52 68.31 56.90 -54.53
CA ARG A 52 69.19 57.49 -53.50
C ARG A 52 70.07 58.61 -54.06
N GLU A 53 70.58 58.46 -55.28
CA GLU A 53 71.34 59.51 -55.96
C GLU A 53 70.47 60.75 -56.20
N MET A 54 69.24 60.55 -56.69
CA MET A 54 68.26 61.63 -56.90
C MET A 54 67.83 62.28 -55.59
N GLU A 55 67.63 61.52 -54.52
CA GLU A 55 67.37 62.07 -53.18
C GLU A 55 68.54 62.94 -52.69
N GLY A 56 69.78 62.47 -52.88
CA GLY A 56 70.98 63.22 -52.55
C GLY A 56 71.14 64.50 -53.37
N GLU A 57 70.86 64.43 -54.68
CA GLU A 57 70.88 65.60 -55.56
C GLU A 57 69.77 66.60 -55.19
N ALA A 58 68.57 66.12 -54.90
CA ALA A 58 67.46 66.96 -54.44
C ALA A 58 67.79 67.66 -53.10
N LEU A 59 68.43 66.97 -52.16
CA LEU A 59 68.91 67.57 -50.91
C LEU A 59 69.96 68.65 -51.19
N ARG A 60 70.97 68.38 -52.02
CA ARG A 60 71.99 69.37 -52.40
C ARG A 60 71.38 70.59 -53.09
N LEU A 61 70.42 70.39 -53.98
CA LEU A 61 69.70 71.48 -54.65
C LEU A 61 68.89 72.29 -53.63
N ARG A 62 68.23 71.65 -52.67
CA ARG A 62 67.52 72.35 -51.58
C ARG A 62 68.46 73.16 -50.71
N GLU A 63 69.61 72.61 -50.34
CA GLU A 63 70.64 73.33 -49.57
C GLU A 63 71.19 74.52 -50.37
N THR A 64 71.44 74.33 -51.66
CA THR A 64 71.89 75.40 -52.57
C THR A 64 70.86 76.52 -52.62
N VAL A 65 69.58 76.17 -52.80
CA VAL A 65 68.47 77.14 -52.83
C VAL A 65 68.29 77.82 -51.47
N ALA A 66 68.41 77.09 -50.37
CA ALA A 66 68.34 77.66 -49.02
C ALA A 66 69.51 78.63 -48.71
N GLY A 67 70.66 78.43 -49.35
CA GLY A 67 71.81 79.33 -49.27
C GLY A 67 71.71 80.58 -50.15
N LEU A 68 70.75 80.65 -51.08
CA LEU A 68 70.50 81.85 -51.86
C LEU A 68 69.84 82.92 -50.97
N ALA A 69 70.39 84.14 -51.01
CA ALA A 69 69.74 85.27 -50.36
C ALA A 69 68.34 85.51 -50.97
N PRO A 70 67.33 85.88 -50.17
CA PRO A 70 65.98 86.16 -50.68
C PRO A 70 66.02 87.18 -51.81
N GLN A 71 65.46 86.83 -52.97
CA GLN A 71 65.45 87.69 -54.15
C GLN A 71 64.40 88.80 -53.98
N GLY A 72 64.84 90.01 -53.63
CA GLY A 72 63.97 91.21 -53.59
C GLY A 72 63.86 91.96 -54.93
N TYR A 73 64.51 91.46 -55.98
CA TYR A 73 64.61 92.08 -57.32
C TYR A 73 65.02 93.57 -57.33
N GLU A 74 65.72 94.04 -56.29
CA GLU A 74 66.15 95.44 -56.14
C GLU A 74 67.06 95.88 -57.30
N SER A 75 67.85 94.96 -57.86
CA SER A 75 68.74 95.18 -59.01
C SER A 75 68.02 95.42 -60.34
N LEU A 76 66.72 95.08 -60.44
CA LEU A 76 65.88 95.32 -61.62
C LEU A 76 65.08 96.64 -61.54
N GLY A 77 65.22 97.38 -60.43
CA GLY A 77 64.59 98.67 -60.19
C GLY A 77 63.32 98.61 -59.33
N GLU A 78 62.92 99.78 -58.84
CA GLU A 78 61.83 99.95 -57.86
C GLU A 78 60.48 99.36 -58.31
N ARG A 79 60.19 99.40 -59.62
CA ARG A 79 58.97 98.82 -60.19
C ARG A 79 58.96 97.28 -60.09
N ALA A 80 60.09 96.62 -60.30
CA ALA A 80 60.19 95.17 -60.20
C ALA A 80 60.06 94.70 -58.74
N ARG A 81 60.69 95.42 -57.80
CA ARG A 81 60.53 95.21 -56.35
C ARG A 81 59.07 95.30 -55.90
N ARG A 82 58.35 96.36 -56.29
CA ARG A 82 56.92 96.52 -55.94
C ARG A 82 56.03 95.40 -56.47
N ILE A 83 56.29 94.92 -57.68
CA ILE A 83 55.53 93.79 -58.26
C ILE A 83 55.79 92.51 -57.47
N PHE A 84 57.04 92.27 -57.06
CA PHE A 84 57.40 91.12 -56.24
C PHE A 84 56.77 91.18 -54.84
N GLU A 85 56.83 92.33 -54.16
CA GLU A 85 56.19 92.56 -52.86
C GLU A 85 54.68 92.32 -52.95
N LEU A 86 54.00 92.88 -53.95
CA LEU A 86 52.57 92.65 -54.20
C LEU A 86 52.26 91.16 -54.46
N GLY A 87 53.12 90.46 -55.20
CA GLY A 87 52.96 89.03 -55.45
C GLY A 87 53.11 88.18 -54.18
N GLN A 88 53.97 88.58 -53.25
CA GLN A 88 54.14 87.93 -51.95
C GLN A 88 52.94 88.20 -51.04
N GLU A 89 52.45 89.44 -50.98
CA GLU A 89 51.23 89.82 -50.26
C GLU A 89 50.02 89.02 -50.77
N GLU A 90 49.84 88.92 -52.09
CA GLU A 90 48.76 88.14 -52.69
C GLU A 90 48.91 86.64 -52.39
N ALA A 91 50.14 86.10 -52.46
CA ALA A 91 50.38 84.69 -52.13
C ALA A 91 50.09 84.38 -50.65
N GLU A 92 50.40 85.29 -49.74
CA GLU A 92 50.05 85.18 -48.32
C GLU A 92 48.54 85.28 -48.13
N ALA A 93 47.87 86.24 -48.75
CA ALA A 93 46.42 86.39 -48.69
C ALA A 93 45.67 85.14 -49.20
N VAL A 94 46.11 84.57 -50.32
CA VAL A 94 45.55 83.31 -50.87
C VAL A 94 45.77 82.14 -49.91
N ARG A 95 46.97 82.01 -49.30
CA ARG A 95 47.24 80.95 -48.31
C ARG A 95 46.41 81.11 -47.05
N GLU A 96 46.22 82.33 -46.56
CA GLU A 96 45.38 82.60 -45.40
C GLU A 96 43.89 82.37 -45.69
N SER A 97 43.41 82.73 -46.89
CA SER A 97 42.05 82.39 -47.34
C SER A 97 41.86 80.87 -47.38
N ALA A 98 42.75 80.16 -48.06
CA ALA A 98 42.67 78.69 -48.16
C ALA A 98 42.74 78.00 -46.80
N ARG A 99 43.55 78.52 -45.85
CA ARG A 99 43.61 78.01 -44.47
C ARG A 99 42.33 78.27 -43.69
N ARG A 100 41.68 79.42 -43.89
CA ARG A 100 40.38 79.73 -43.27
C ARG A 100 39.29 78.83 -43.84
N GLU A 101 39.17 78.75 -45.16
CA GLU A 101 38.22 77.86 -45.83
C GLU A 101 38.39 76.40 -45.41
N ALA A 102 39.64 75.91 -45.30
CA ALA A 102 39.90 74.55 -44.83
C ALA A 102 39.46 74.33 -43.37
N ARG A 103 39.61 75.34 -42.49
CA ARG A 103 39.13 75.27 -41.11
C ARG A 103 37.61 75.27 -41.06
N ASP A 104 36.97 76.13 -41.83
CA ASP A 104 35.50 76.22 -41.89
C ASP A 104 34.88 74.89 -42.34
N VAL A 105 35.48 74.25 -43.37
CA VAL A 105 35.04 72.91 -43.84
C VAL A 105 35.21 71.84 -42.76
N VAL A 106 36.31 71.87 -42.00
CA VAL A 106 36.53 70.92 -40.90
C VAL A 106 35.53 71.15 -39.77
N GLU A 107 35.32 72.41 -39.37
CA GLU A 107 34.36 72.76 -38.32
C GLU A 107 32.92 72.38 -38.70
N GLU A 108 32.52 72.57 -39.95
CA GLU A 108 31.23 72.14 -40.49
C GLU A 108 31.10 70.62 -40.47
N ALA A 109 32.12 69.89 -40.95
CA ALA A 109 32.14 68.43 -40.95
C ALA A 109 32.08 67.85 -39.52
N GLU A 110 32.79 68.46 -38.57
CA GLU A 110 32.74 68.07 -37.16
C GLU A 110 31.37 68.36 -36.53
N ALA A 111 30.77 69.51 -36.85
CA ALA A 111 29.44 69.86 -36.37
C ALA A 111 28.39 68.87 -36.89
N GLU A 112 28.46 68.50 -38.16
CA GLU A 112 27.57 67.51 -38.76
C GLU A 112 27.82 66.11 -38.17
N GLY A 113 29.09 65.72 -37.98
CA GLY A 113 29.45 64.47 -37.32
C GLY A 113 28.88 64.38 -35.89
N ARG A 114 28.90 65.49 -35.12
CA ARG A 114 28.27 65.56 -33.80
C ARG A 114 26.75 65.38 -33.89
N ARG A 115 26.08 66.08 -34.80
CA ARG A 115 24.62 65.97 -35.00
C ARG A 115 24.20 64.54 -35.35
N VAL A 116 24.89 63.90 -36.29
CA VAL A 116 24.61 62.51 -36.68
C VAL A 116 24.80 61.56 -35.51
N ARG A 117 25.87 61.75 -34.72
CA ARG A 117 26.11 60.93 -33.52
C ARG A 117 25.04 61.13 -32.45
N GLU A 118 24.65 62.37 -32.18
CA GLU A 118 23.59 62.69 -31.20
C GLU A 118 22.25 62.11 -31.65
N ALA A 119 21.90 62.22 -32.93
CA ALA A 119 20.69 61.62 -33.49
C ALA A 119 20.71 60.08 -33.40
N ALA A 120 21.85 59.45 -33.72
CA ALA A 120 22.02 58.01 -33.59
C ALA A 120 21.91 57.53 -32.13
N GLN A 121 22.47 58.30 -31.19
CA GLN A 121 22.36 58.01 -29.76
C GLN A 121 20.91 58.13 -29.28
N ALA A 122 20.22 59.21 -29.62
CA ALA A 122 18.82 59.42 -29.24
C ALA A 122 17.92 58.29 -29.77
N TYR A 123 18.14 57.85 -31.02
CA TYR A 123 17.41 56.72 -31.59
C TYR A 123 17.74 55.40 -30.86
N ALA A 124 19.01 55.16 -30.52
CA ALA A 124 19.39 53.97 -29.77
C ALA A 124 18.76 53.96 -28.36
N ASP A 125 18.68 55.11 -27.70
CA ASP A 125 18.04 55.26 -26.39
C ASP A 125 16.53 54.99 -26.49
N GLU A 126 15.84 55.54 -27.50
CA GLU A 126 14.41 55.28 -27.76
C GLU A 126 14.13 53.78 -27.98
N VAL A 127 14.95 53.11 -28.81
CA VAL A 127 14.81 51.66 -29.05
C VAL A 127 15.06 50.85 -27.77
N CYS A 128 16.05 51.25 -26.96
CA CYS A 128 16.33 50.62 -25.67
C CYS A 128 15.15 50.78 -24.71
N GLU A 129 14.61 51.99 -24.56
CA GLU A 129 13.46 52.27 -23.70
C GLU A 129 12.22 51.49 -24.13
N GLU A 130 11.93 51.42 -25.44
CA GLU A 130 10.82 50.63 -25.96
C GLU A 130 11.02 49.12 -25.68
N ALA A 131 12.24 48.62 -25.86
CA ALA A 131 12.56 47.22 -25.57
C ALA A 131 12.41 46.91 -24.08
N GLU A 132 12.87 47.80 -23.19
CA GLU A 132 12.71 47.66 -21.75
C GLU A 132 11.25 47.64 -21.33
N GLU A 133 10.41 48.53 -21.86
CA GLU A 133 8.98 48.55 -21.57
C GLU A 133 8.26 47.28 -22.05
N ARG A 134 8.62 46.77 -23.23
CA ARG A 134 8.11 45.48 -23.74
C ARG A 134 8.51 44.32 -22.83
N ILE A 135 9.76 44.30 -22.36
CA ILE A 135 10.26 43.28 -21.42
C ILE A 135 9.51 43.38 -20.08
N ARG A 136 9.37 44.58 -19.51
CA ARG A 136 8.63 44.81 -18.25
C ARG A 136 7.19 44.33 -18.37
N THR A 137 6.49 44.73 -19.44
CA THR A 137 5.11 44.31 -19.71
C THR A 137 4.99 42.79 -19.81
N ARG A 138 5.89 42.13 -20.56
CA ARG A 138 5.87 40.68 -20.74
C ARG A 138 6.18 39.93 -19.45
N LEU A 139 7.09 40.43 -18.62
CA LEU A 139 7.41 39.86 -17.31
C LEU A 139 6.24 40.00 -16.33
N LEU A 140 5.55 41.14 -16.32
CA LEU A 140 4.35 41.32 -15.50
C LEU A 140 3.23 40.37 -15.93
N ALA A 141 2.98 40.24 -17.24
CA ALA A 141 2.00 39.29 -17.77
C ALA A 141 2.34 37.83 -17.40
N ALA A 142 3.60 37.42 -17.59
CA ALA A 142 4.05 36.07 -17.25
C ALA A 142 3.93 35.77 -15.74
N ARG A 143 4.20 36.77 -14.88
CA ARG A 143 4.01 36.63 -13.43
C ARG A 143 2.55 36.50 -13.04
N ALA A 144 1.67 37.31 -13.64
CA ALA A 144 0.23 37.22 -13.41
C ALA A 144 -0.31 35.85 -13.82
N GLU A 145 0.05 35.36 -15.01
CA GLU A 145 -0.33 34.02 -15.49
C GLU A 145 0.16 32.90 -14.56
N ALA A 146 1.41 32.98 -14.09
CA ALA A 146 1.96 32.02 -13.15
C ALA A 146 1.24 32.03 -11.79
N ASP A 147 0.87 33.22 -11.30
CA ASP A 147 0.09 33.35 -10.07
C ASP A 147 -1.33 32.81 -10.21
N ASP A 148 -2.00 33.10 -11.33
CA ASP A 148 -3.33 32.57 -11.64
C ASP A 148 -3.32 31.04 -11.71
N LEU A 149 -2.34 30.46 -12.40
CA LEU A 149 -2.15 29.00 -12.48
C LEU A 149 -1.89 28.39 -11.09
N ARG A 150 -1.08 29.04 -10.26
CA ARG A 150 -0.82 28.59 -8.89
C ARG A 150 -2.07 28.66 -8.01
N ILE A 151 -2.88 29.70 -8.16
CA ILE A 151 -4.12 29.89 -7.41
C ILE A 151 -5.17 28.85 -7.86
N SER A 152 -5.35 28.64 -9.16
CA SER A 152 -6.29 27.65 -9.68
C SER A 152 -5.93 26.24 -9.22
N ALA A 153 -4.67 25.82 -9.39
CA ALA A 153 -4.21 24.50 -8.93
C ALA A 153 -4.43 24.29 -7.42
N ARG A 154 -4.19 25.31 -6.60
CA ARG A 154 -4.47 25.23 -5.15
C ARG A 154 -5.95 25.09 -4.83
N ARG A 155 -6.83 25.77 -5.59
CA ARG A 155 -8.29 25.64 -5.44
C ARG A 155 -8.75 24.24 -5.82
N GLU A 156 -8.33 23.74 -6.98
CA GLU A 156 -8.66 22.39 -7.44
C GLU A 156 -8.22 21.31 -6.46
N VAL A 157 -6.98 21.41 -5.93
CA VAL A 157 -6.50 20.47 -4.91
C VAL A 157 -7.32 20.54 -3.63
N LYS A 158 -7.73 21.75 -3.20
CA LYS A 158 -8.55 21.94 -2.00
C LYS A 158 -9.96 21.37 -2.21
N GLU A 159 -10.57 21.62 -3.36
CA GLU A 159 -11.90 21.13 -3.73
C GLU A 159 -11.89 19.61 -3.84
N GLY A 160 -10.97 19.02 -4.60
CA GLY A 160 -10.82 17.57 -4.73
C GLY A 160 -10.55 16.88 -3.40
N ARG A 161 -9.74 17.48 -2.51
CA ARG A 161 -9.57 16.98 -1.14
C ARG A 161 -10.87 17.07 -0.34
N GLY A 162 -11.62 18.16 -0.49
CA GLY A 162 -12.92 18.35 0.16
C GLY A 162 -13.93 17.28 -0.23
N GLU A 163 -14.05 17.01 -1.54
CA GLU A 163 -14.91 15.97 -2.11
C GLU A 163 -14.50 14.56 -1.63
N ALA A 164 -13.21 14.22 -1.70
CA ALA A 164 -12.71 12.93 -1.23
C ALA A 164 -12.98 12.69 0.26
N LEU A 165 -12.80 13.73 1.09
CA LEU A 165 -13.10 13.64 2.53
C LEU A 165 -14.61 13.59 2.81
N ALA A 166 -15.44 14.23 1.99
CA ALA A 166 -16.90 14.14 2.10
C ALA A 166 -17.38 12.72 1.77
N ALA A 167 -16.91 12.14 0.67
CA ALA A 167 -17.20 10.76 0.31
C ALA A 167 -16.75 9.76 1.39
N LEU A 168 -15.57 9.94 1.96
CA LEU A 168 -15.09 9.11 3.07
C LEU A 168 -16.00 9.21 4.31
N ARG A 169 -16.46 10.42 4.67
CA ARG A 169 -17.39 10.63 5.79
C ARG A 169 -18.74 9.95 5.53
N GLU A 170 -19.27 10.07 4.32
CA GLU A 170 -20.52 9.44 3.91
C GLU A 170 -20.43 7.90 4.00
N VAL A 171 -19.34 7.30 3.51
CA VAL A 171 -19.10 5.86 3.62
C VAL A 171 -19.01 5.44 5.08
N ARG A 172 -18.28 6.18 5.93
CA ARG A 172 -18.20 5.88 7.38
C ARG A 172 -19.57 5.91 8.04
N GLN A 173 -20.35 6.96 7.80
CA GLN A 173 -21.70 7.10 8.34
C GLN A 173 -22.62 5.94 7.91
N ARG A 174 -22.57 5.55 6.63
CA ARG A 174 -23.34 4.41 6.13
C ARG A 174 -22.93 3.10 6.78
N THR A 175 -21.62 2.88 6.95
CA THR A 175 -21.10 1.67 7.59
C THR A 175 -21.48 1.63 9.07
N GLU A 176 -21.37 2.74 9.80
CA GLU A 176 -21.81 2.84 11.19
C GLU A 176 -23.30 2.56 11.34
N ALA A 177 -24.14 3.12 10.45
CA ALA A 177 -25.57 2.86 10.43
C ALA A 177 -25.89 1.36 10.17
N LEU A 178 -25.20 0.74 9.21
CA LEU A 178 -25.37 -0.68 8.90
C LEU A 178 -24.95 -1.57 10.08
N LEU A 179 -23.83 -1.25 10.74
CA LEU A 179 -23.37 -1.98 11.93
C LEU A 179 -24.38 -1.87 13.07
N ALA A 180 -24.91 -0.67 13.34
CA ALA A 180 -25.93 -0.46 14.36
C ALA A 180 -27.23 -1.24 14.05
N GLU A 181 -27.64 -1.29 12.78
CA GLU A 181 -28.78 -2.10 12.34
C GLU A 181 -28.53 -3.59 12.57
N GLN A 182 -27.34 -4.09 12.20
CA GLN A 182 -26.97 -5.49 12.45
C GLN A 182 -26.95 -5.83 13.94
N GLU A 183 -26.34 -4.98 14.77
CA GLU A 183 -26.33 -5.17 16.23
C GLU A 183 -27.76 -5.24 16.79
N LYS A 184 -28.65 -4.37 16.33
CA LYS A 184 -30.08 -4.40 16.69
C LYS A 184 -30.74 -5.70 16.26
N GLU A 185 -30.57 -6.13 15.01
CA GLU A 185 -31.13 -7.40 14.52
C GLU A 185 -30.61 -8.61 15.31
N HIS A 186 -29.32 -8.62 15.64
CA HIS A 186 -28.71 -9.66 16.47
C HIS A 186 -29.28 -9.66 17.89
N ALA A 187 -29.44 -8.49 18.50
CA ALA A 187 -30.04 -8.35 19.82
C ALA A 187 -31.51 -8.81 19.82
N GLU A 188 -32.29 -8.44 18.80
CA GLU A 188 -33.68 -8.88 18.65
C GLU A 188 -33.78 -10.40 18.45
N ARG A 189 -32.91 -10.99 17.61
CA ARG A 189 -32.83 -12.45 17.46
C ARG A 189 -32.44 -13.15 18.76
N GLY A 190 -31.49 -12.59 19.49
CA GLY A 190 -31.09 -13.09 20.82
C GLY A 190 -32.26 -13.09 21.80
N GLN A 191 -32.96 -11.95 21.93
CA GLN A 191 -34.13 -11.84 22.80
C GLN A 191 -35.25 -12.81 22.42
N ARG A 192 -35.50 -13.05 21.12
CA ARG A 192 -36.47 -14.05 20.67
C ARG A 192 -36.06 -15.46 21.06
N ALA A 193 -34.80 -15.83 20.80
CA ALA A 193 -34.27 -17.14 21.17
C ALA A 193 -34.30 -17.38 22.68
N GLU A 194 -34.00 -16.37 23.49
CA GLU A 194 -34.10 -16.44 24.96
C GLU A 194 -35.55 -16.67 25.42
N ARG A 195 -36.52 -15.95 24.84
CA ARG A 195 -37.96 -16.15 25.15
C ARG A 195 -38.42 -17.56 24.78
N GLU A 196 -38.10 -18.03 23.58
CA GLU A 196 -38.43 -19.39 23.13
C GLU A 196 -37.75 -20.46 23.99
N ALA A 197 -36.53 -20.22 24.48
CA ALA A 197 -35.86 -21.13 25.40
C ALA A 197 -36.53 -21.13 26.78
N ALA A 198 -36.89 -19.95 27.31
CA ALA A 198 -37.60 -19.83 28.58
C ALA A 198 -38.99 -20.48 28.54
N GLU A 199 -39.75 -20.29 27.45
CA GLU A 199 -41.05 -20.94 27.23
C GLU A 199 -40.91 -22.47 27.18
N ARG A 200 -39.91 -22.99 26.46
CA ARG A 200 -39.62 -24.44 26.42
C ARG A 200 -39.21 -24.99 27.79
N ALA A 201 -38.37 -24.27 28.53
CA ALA A 201 -37.96 -24.65 29.88
C ALA A 201 -39.18 -24.70 30.83
N ALA A 202 -40.01 -23.66 30.83
CA ALA A 202 -41.24 -23.63 31.62
C ALA A 202 -42.22 -24.77 31.25
N ALA A 203 -42.35 -25.09 29.96
CA ALA A 203 -43.17 -26.22 29.52
C ALA A 203 -42.62 -27.58 29.99
N LEU A 204 -41.29 -27.77 29.94
CA LEU A 204 -40.64 -28.98 30.46
C LEU A 204 -40.78 -29.11 31.96
N ASP A 205 -40.63 -28.01 32.70
CA ASP A 205 -40.80 -27.97 34.16
C ASP A 205 -42.25 -28.29 34.54
N ALA A 206 -43.24 -27.72 33.83
CA ALA A 206 -44.65 -28.02 34.04
C ALA A 206 -44.97 -29.50 33.78
N HIS A 207 -44.46 -30.07 32.67
CA HIS A 207 -44.62 -31.49 32.37
C HIS A 207 -43.91 -32.40 33.40
N HIS A 208 -42.73 -32.00 33.88
CA HIS A 208 -42.05 -32.71 34.96
C HIS A 208 -42.87 -32.69 36.25
N ALA A 209 -43.38 -31.53 36.65
CA ALA A 209 -44.23 -31.39 37.83
C ALA A 209 -45.48 -32.27 37.74
N GLU A 210 -46.15 -32.30 36.58
CA GLU A 210 -47.30 -33.19 36.34
C GLU A 210 -46.92 -34.68 36.48
N ARG A 211 -45.77 -35.09 35.93
CA ARG A 211 -45.27 -36.47 36.06
C ARG A 211 -44.91 -36.82 37.50
N VAL A 212 -44.32 -35.89 38.24
CA VAL A 212 -44.00 -36.07 39.67
C VAL A 212 -45.28 -36.27 40.46
N VAL A 213 -46.28 -35.41 40.30
CA VAL A 213 -47.59 -35.54 40.96
C VAL A 213 -48.25 -36.88 40.63
N ARG A 214 -48.23 -37.31 39.35
CA ARG A 214 -48.74 -38.64 38.96
C ARG A 214 -47.96 -39.79 39.61
N ALA A 215 -46.64 -39.70 39.66
CA ALA A 215 -45.79 -40.73 40.25
C ALA A 215 -45.99 -40.82 41.77
N GLU A 216 -46.09 -39.68 42.46
CA GLU A 216 -46.41 -39.61 43.89
C GLU A 216 -47.80 -40.18 44.19
N ALA A 217 -48.81 -39.86 43.37
CA ALA A 217 -50.14 -40.44 43.51
C ALA A 217 -50.15 -41.96 43.33
N ALA A 218 -49.45 -42.47 42.30
CA ALA A 218 -49.30 -43.90 42.05
C ALA A 218 -48.52 -44.61 43.16
N LEU A 219 -47.49 -43.97 43.72
CA LEU A 219 -46.76 -44.48 44.88
C LEU A 219 -47.67 -44.56 46.11
N ALA A 220 -48.43 -43.51 46.42
CA ALA A 220 -49.37 -43.50 47.54
C ALA A 220 -50.51 -44.51 47.37
N GLU A 221 -50.93 -44.81 46.13
CA GLU A 221 -51.87 -45.91 45.83
C GLU A 221 -51.22 -47.28 46.07
N ALA A 222 -50.00 -47.50 45.57
CA ALA A 222 -49.25 -48.73 45.79
C ALA A 222 -48.95 -49.00 47.27
N GLU A 223 -48.61 -47.97 48.04
CA GLU A 223 -48.41 -48.06 49.49
C GLU A 223 -49.70 -48.45 50.22
N ARG A 224 -50.83 -47.84 49.86
CA ARG A 224 -52.15 -48.23 50.41
C ARG A 224 -52.50 -49.68 50.07
N ALA A 225 -52.33 -50.09 48.82
CA ALA A 225 -52.56 -51.48 48.41
C ALA A 225 -51.63 -52.47 49.13
N LEU A 226 -50.37 -52.09 49.39
CA LEU A 226 -49.43 -52.90 50.17
C LEU A 226 -49.89 -53.05 51.63
N VAL A 227 -50.36 -51.96 52.26
CA VAL A 227 -50.91 -51.99 53.62
C VAL A 227 -52.15 -52.88 53.68
N GLU A 228 -53.11 -52.68 52.77
CA GLU A 228 -54.32 -53.50 52.67
C GLU A 228 -54.00 -54.98 52.42
N ALA A 229 -53.04 -55.29 51.53
CA ALA A 229 -52.59 -56.65 51.28
C ALA A 229 -51.90 -57.27 52.51
N ALA A 230 -51.09 -56.50 53.25
CA ALA A 230 -50.45 -56.96 54.47
C ALA A 230 -51.47 -57.22 55.59
N GLU A 231 -52.50 -56.38 55.72
CA GLU A 231 -53.60 -56.58 56.66
C GLU A 231 -54.44 -57.80 56.28
N SER A 232 -54.79 -57.96 55.01
CA SER A 232 -55.49 -59.15 54.51
C SER A 232 -54.67 -60.43 54.74
N ALA A 233 -53.37 -60.40 54.49
CA ALA A 233 -52.47 -61.52 54.77
C ALA A 233 -52.40 -61.84 56.26
N ARG A 234 -52.32 -60.83 57.13
CA ARG A 234 -52.39 -61.02 58.59
C ARG A 234 -53.73 -61.62 59.03
N GLN A 235 -54.84 -61.13 58.50
CA GLN A 235 -56.17 -61.67 58.80
C GLN A 235 -56.30 -63.11 58.32
N ALA A 236 -55.90 -63.41 57.09
CA ALA A 236 -55.89 -64.77 56.57
C ALA A 236 -55.01 -65.71 57.42
N GLN A 237 -53.87 -65.22 57.90
CA GLN A 237 -53.02 -65.96 58.83
C GLN A 237 -53.70 -66.17 60.20
N GLN A 238 -54.32 -65.15 60.78
CA GLN A 238 -55.07 -65.26 62.03
C GLN A 238 -56.26 -66.23 61.91
N ASP A 239 -57.03 -66.13 60.83
CA ASP A 239 -58.11 -67.06 60.51
C ASP A 239 -57.59 -68.49 60.34
N ALA A 240 -56.43 -68.67 59.70
CA ALA A 240 -55.80 -69.98 59.56
C ALA A 240 -55.32 -70.54 60.90
N GLU A 241 -54.75 -69.70 61.78
CA GLU A 241 -54.36 -70.07 63.14
C GLU A 241 -55.57 -70.42 64.01
N GLU A 242 -56.68 -69.69 63.90
CA GLU A 242 -57.92 -69.98 64.61
C GLU A 242 -58.55 -71.28 64.11
N ARG A 243 -58.64 -71.48 62.79
CA ARG A 243 -59.08 -72.76 62.20
C ARG A 243 -58.19 -73.91 62.66
N ALA A 244 -56.87 -73.71 62.71
CA ALA A 244 -55.93 -74.70 63.23
C ALA A 244 -56.18 -74.99 64.71
N ARG A 245 -56.45 -73.98 65.55
CA ARG A 245 -56.84 -74.16 66.96
C ARG A 245 -58.14 -74.95 67.10
N VAL A 246 -59.17 -74.63 66.29
CA VAL A 246 -60.44 -75.36 66.28
C VAL A 246 -60.22 -76.81 65.87
N LEU A 247 -59.51 -77.07 64.77
CA LEU A 247 -59.17 -78.42 64.32
C LEU A 247 -58.37 -79.21 65.37
N LEU A 248 -57.42 -78.57 66.05
CA LEU A 248 -56.67 -79.19 67.15
C LEU A 248 -57.56 -79.47 68.37
N ALA A 249 -58.53 -78.61 68.67
CA ALA A 249 -59.49 -78.84 69.73
C ALA A 249 -60.46 -79.98 69.38
N GLU A 250 -60.97 -80.03 68.15
CA GLU A 250 -61.77 -81.14 67.63
C GLU A 250 -60.99 -82.45 67.63
N ALA A 251 -59.71 -82.42 67.21
CA ALA A 251 -58.83 -83.57 67.27
C ALA A 251 -58.58 -84.02 68.72
N ARG A 252 -58.48 -83.11 69.69
CA ARG A 252 -58.40 -83.44 71.12
C ARG A 252 -59.70 -84.04 71.64
N VAL A 253 -60.86 -83.49 71.28
CA VAL A 253 -62.16 -84.08 71.65
C VAL A 253 -62.33 -85.47 71.03
N HIS A 254 -61.89 -85.65 69.78
CA HIS A 254 -61.88 -86.95 69.13
C HIS A 254 -60.90 -87.90 69.83
N ALA A 255 -59.70 -87.46 70.16
CA ALA A 255 -58.72 -88.24 70.92
C ALA A 255 -59.24 -88.62 72.30
N ASP A 256 -59.89 -87.71 73.03
CA ASP A 256 -60.53 -87.96 74.32
C ASP A 256 -61.71 -88.92 74.20
N ARG A 257 -62.49 -88.83 73.11
CA ARG A 257 -63.57 -89.77 72.81
C ARG A 257 -63.00 -91.16 72.54
N VAL A 258 -61.99 -91.27 71.68
CA VAL A 258 -61.29 -92.52 71.42
C VAL A 258 -60.69 -93.06 72.71
N ALA A 259 -60.07 -92.23 73.54
CA ALA A 259 -59.51 -92.61 74.84
C ALA A 259 -60.58 -93.18 75.78
N ARG A 260 -61.74 -92.52 75.91
CA ARG A 260 -62.89 -93.01 76.71
C ARG A 260 -63.50 -94.28 76.12
N GLU A 261 -63.54 -94.39 74.80
CA GLU A 261 -64.04 -95.58 74.10
C GLU A 261 -63.07 -96.76 74.30
N THR A 262 -61.75 -96.53 74.27
CA THR A 262 -60.74 -97.51 74.67
C THR A 262 -60.80 -97.84 76.16
N GLU A 263 -61.04 -96.88 77.05
CA GLU A 263 -61.25 -97.13 78.49
C GLU A 263 -62.51 -97.96 78.75
N ARG A 264 -63.58 -97.74 77.97
CA ARG A 264 -64.82 -98.50 78.04
C ARG A 264 -64.62 -99.92 77.51
N VAL A 265 -63.92 -100.08 76.40
CA VAL A 265 -63.53 -101.40 75.87
C VAL A 265 -62.61 -102.14 76.86
N LEU A 266 -61.69 -101.44 77.52
CA LEU A 266 -60.83 -102.00 78.56
C LEU A 266 -61.62 -102.38 79.83
N ARG A 267 -62.65 -101.60 80.22
CA ARG A 267 -63.59 -101.98 81.29
C ARG A 267 -64.43 -103.20 80.91
N ASP A 268 -65.03 -103.22 79.72
CA ASP A 268 -65.82 -104.36 79.25
C ASP A 268 -64.95 -105.62 79.15
N HIS A 269 -63.69 -105.50 78.72
CA HIS A 269 -62.72 -106.59 78.77
C HIS A 269 -62.31 -106.98 80.20
N GLY A 270 -62.21 -106.02 81.13
CA GLY A 270 -61.97 -106.26 82.55
C GLY A 270 -63.11 -107.04 83.19
N GLU A 271 -64.36 -106.67 82.89
CA GLU A 271 -65.57 -107.36 83.34
C GLU A 271 -65.69 -108.77 82.74
N GLN A 272 -65.29 -108.96 81.47
CA GLN A 272 -65.17 -110.29 80.86
C GLN A 272 -64.06 -111.14 81.50
N TRP A 273 -62.93 -110.54 81.87
CA TRP A 273 -61.84 -111.22 82.56
C TRP A 273 -62.21 -111.61 84.00
N ASP A 274 -62.96 -110.78 84.70
CA ASP A 274 -63.48 -111.08 86.04
C ASP A 274 -64.56 -112.17 85.99
N CYS A 275 -65.38 -112.21 84.93
CA CYS A 275 -66.35 -113.28 84.69
C CYS A 275 -65.65 -114.62 84.36
N VAL A 276 -64.56 -114.60 83.58
CA VAL A 276 -63.71 -115.77 83.30
C VAL A 276 -62.93 -116.21 84.54
N ARG A 277 -62.45 -115.28 85.37
CA ARG A 277 -61.77 -115.57 86.65
C ARG A 277 -62.72 -116.19 87.67
N ALA A 278 -63.96 -115.71 87.76
CA ALA A 278 -65.01 -116.33 88.57
C ALA A 278 -65.38 -117.75 88.08
N HIS A 279 -65.38 -117.98 86.75
CA HIS A 279 -65.57 -119.32 86.18
C HIS A 279 -64.37 -120.25 86.47
N MET A 280 -63.14 -119.74 86.40
CA MET A 280 -61.92 -120.48 86.76
C MET A 280 -61.80 -120.76 88.26
N ASP A 281 -62.28 -119.90 89.15
CA ASP A 281 -62.33 -120.16 90.59
C ASP A 281 -63.41 -121.21 90.95
N HIS A 282 -64.52 -121.25 90.20
CA HIS A 282 -65.53 -122.31 90.31
C HIS A 282 -65.01 -123.67 89.81
N VAL A 283 -64.22 -123.69 88.73
CA VAL A 283 -63.53 -124.90 88.24
C VAL A 283 -62.41 -125.33 89.19
N ARG A 284 -61.68 -124.39 89.82
CA ARG A 284 -60.63 -124.70 90.81
C ARG A 284 -61.19 -125.27 92.11
N SER A 285 -62.33 -124.77 92.60
CA SER A 285 -63.06 -125.40 93.73
C SER A 285 -63.60 -126.79 93.36
N SER A 286 -64.02 -127.00 92.11
CA SER A 286 -64.60 -128.28 91.67
C SER A 286 -63.54 -129.38 91.38
N LEU A 287 -62.32 -129.00 90.98
CA LEU A 287 -61.21 -129.94 90.77
C LEU A 287 -60.40 -130.26 92.05
N THR A 288 -60.48 -129.42 93.09
CA THR A 288 -59.88 -129.72 94.40
C THR A 288 -60.69 -130.76 95.20
N ALA A 289 -61.95 -131.00 94.83
CA ALA A 289 -62.82 -132.01 95.46
C ALA A 289 -62.61 -133.44 94.94
N LEU A 290 -61.76 -133.69 93.93
CA LEU A 290 -61.65 -135.03 93.32
C LEU A 290 -60.24 -135.62 93.16
N THR A 291 -59.16 -134.93 93.54
CA THR A 291 -57.83 -135.57 93.66
C THR A 291 -56.90 -134.75 94.56
N GLY A 292 -56.60 -135.24 95.77
CA GLY A 292 -55.73 -134.55 96.73
C GLY A 292 -54.23 -134.84 96.56
N ARG A 293 -53.40 -133.77 96.56
CA ARG A 293 -52.17 -133.60 97.36
C ARG A 293 -51.55 -132.20 97.16
N ALA A 294 -51.14 -131.58 98.26
CA ALA A 294 -50.41 -130.29 98.38
C ALA A 294 -48.86 -130.52 98.39
N PRO A 295 -47.95 -129.55 98.68
CA PRO A 295 -48.08 -128.07 98.91
C PRO A 295 -46.94 -127.21 98.27
N ALA A 296 -46.93 -125.89 98.55
CA ALA A 296 -45.79 -124.92 98.67
C ALA A 296 -46.04 -123.60 97.88
N GLU A 297 -46.43 -122.48 98.50
CA GLU A 297 -45.65 -121.50 99.30
C GLU A 297 -45.02 -120.33 98.48
N TRP A 298 -45.65 -119.14 98.64
CA TRP A 298 -45.16 -117.75 98.76
C TRP A 298 -44.06 -117.13 97.87
N ALA A 299 -44.39 -115.98 97.27
CA ALA A 299 -43.68 -114.66 97.31
C ALA A 299 -44.06 -113.81 96.06
N GLU A 300 -44.81 -112.70 96.16
CA GLU A 300 -44.38 -111.30 96.46
C GLU A 300 -43.34 -110.69 95.49
N GLY A 301 -43.68 -109.55 94.87
CA GLY A 301 -42.70 -108.59 94.34
C GLY A 301 -43.11 -107.78 93.10
N LEU A 302 -43.69 -106.60 93.34
CA LEU A 302 -43.72 -105.36 92.52
C LEU A 302 -43.99 -105.50 91.00
#